data_AF-A0A353BKI9-F1
#
_entry.id   AF-A0A353BKI9-F1
#
_cell.length_a   1.000
_cell.length_b   1.000
_cell.length_c   1.000
_cell.angle_alpha   90.00
_cell.angle_beta   90.00
_cell.angle_gamma   90.00
#
_symmetry.space_group_name_H-M   'P 1'
#
loop_
_entity.id
_entity.type
_entity.pdbx_description
1 polymer ?
#
loop_
_entity_poly.entity_id
_entity_poly.type
_entity_poly.pdbx_seq_one_letter_code
_entity_poly.pdbx_strand_id
1 'polypeptide(L)' 'GKAIALKLARAGANIVVSDVNLEEAERTAKEIEGLGVKSIAVKCNV' A
#
# COMPACT_ATOMS: atom_id res chain seq x y z
N GLY A 1 -2.81 -9.60 0.82
CA GLY A 1 -1.88 -8.68 0.12
C GLY A 1 -1.01 -7.84 1.05
N LYS A 2 -1.58 -7.27 2.12
CA LYS A 2 -0.94 -6.26 2.99
C LYS A 2 0.44 -6.62 3.55
N ALA A 3 0.67 -7.86 4.01
CA ALA A 3 1.95 -8.26 4.58
C ALA A 3 3.11 -8.28 3.56
N ILE A 4 2.83 -8.65 2.30
CA ILE A 4 3.82 -8.66 1.22
C ILE A 4 4.14 -7.22 0.80
N ALA A 5 3.11 -6.37 0.72
CA ALA A 5 3.27 -4.94 0.54
C ALA A 5 4.19 -4.36 1.63
N LEU A 6 3.90 -4.59 2.91
CA LEU A 6 4.75 -4.04 3.98
C LEU A 6 6.22 -4.50 3.91
N LYS A 7 6.47 -5.74 3.49
CA LYS A 7 7.83 -6.27 3.30
C LYS A 7 8.56 -5.61 2.11
N LEU A 8 7.89 -5.46 0.97
CA LEU A 8 8.44 -4.80 -0.21
C LEU A 8 8.68 -3.30 0.06
N ALA A 9 7.79 -2.68 0.83
CA ALA A 9 7.89 -1.29 1.25
C ALA A 9 9.14 -1.07 2.11
N ARG A 10 9.37 -1.95 3.07
CA ARG A 10 10.61 -1.92 3.89
C ARG A 10 11.88 -2.14 3.07
N ALA A 11 11.78 -2.78 1.92
CA ALA A 11 12.91 -2.98 1.00
C ALA A 11 13.17 -1.77 0.08
N GLY A 12 12.41 -0.67 0.21
CA GLY A 12 12.56 0.49 -0.67
C GLY A 12 11.71 0.44 -1.94
N ALA A 13 10.87 -0.58 -2.10
CA ALA A 13 10.05 -0.74 -3.30
C ALA A 13 8.78 0.11 -3.26
N ASN A 14 8.42 0.70 -4.40
CA ASN A 14 7.15 1.42 -4.56
C ASN A 14 5.99 0.43 -4.62
N ILE A 15 4.89 0.73 -3.92
CA ILE A 15 3.79 -0.22 -3.71
C ILE A 15 2.47 0.35 -4.18
N VAL A 16 1.77 -0.41 -5.01
CA VAL A 16 0.38 -0.10 -5.34
C VAL A 16 -0.53 -1.04 -4.54
N VAL A 17 -1.34 -0.45 -3.66
CA VAL A 17 -2.35 -1.18 -2.89
C VAL A 17 -3.66 -1.08 -3.65
N SER A 18 -3.96 -2.11 -4.44
CA SER A 18 -5.23 -2.24 -5.15
C SER A 18 -6.18 -3.09 -4.31
N ASP A 19 -7.18 -2.47 -3.70
CA ASP A 19 -8.18 -3.17 -2.89
C ASP A 19 -9.60 -2.63 -3.18
N VAL A 20 -10.62 -3.44 -2.93
CA VAL A 20 -12.03 -2.98 -2.97
C VAL A 20 -12.29 -2.00 -1.82
N ASN A 21 -11.58 -2.16 -0.71
CA ASN A 21 -11.68 -1.33 0.48
C ASN A 21 -10.67 -0.18 0.45
N LEU A 22 -11.15 0.99 -0.01
CA LEU A 22 -10.34 2.20 -0.17
C LEU A 22 -9.73 2.67 1.17
N GLU A 23 -10.49 2.58 2.27
CA GLU A 23 -10.01 2.95 3.61
C GLU A 23 -8.82 2.10 4.10
N GLU A 24 -8.88 0.78 3.95
CA GLU A 24 -7.75 -0.08 4.33
C GLU A 24 -6.54 0.12 3.41
N ALA A 25 -6.79 0.36 2.12
CA ALA A 25 -5.74 0.65 1.15
C ALA A 25 -5.03 1.96 1.48
N GLU A 26 -5.77 3.04 1.79
CA GLU A 26 -5.21 4.32 2.21
C GLU A 26 -4.47 4.21 3.54
N ARG A 27 -5.02 3.51 4.53
CA ARG A 27 -4.34 3.32 5.82
C ARG A 27 -3.01 2.61 5.64
N THR A 28 -3.00 1.57 4.80
CA THR A 28 -1.78 0.83 4.46
C THR A 28 -0.80 1.69 3.67
N ALA A 29 -1.27 2.48 2.70
CA ALA A 29 -0.44 3.41 1.95
C ALA A 29 0.20 4.45 2.89
N LYS A 30 -0.56 5.02 3.83
CA LYS A 30 0.00 5.96 4.82
C LYS A 30 1.07 5.34 5.71
N GLU A 31 0.86 4.10 6.15
CA GLU A 31 1.86 3.34 6.92
C GLU A 31 3.13 3.10 6.08
N ILE A 32 2.97 2.86 4.78
CA ILE A 32 4.05 2.60 3.83
C ILE A 32 4.81 3.88 3.44
N GLU A 33 4.12 5.00 3.22
CA GLU A 33 4.72 6.32 2.98
C GLU A 33 5.58 6.77 4.17
N GLY A 34 5.15 6.47 5.40
CA GLY A 34 5.94 6.74 6.60
C GLY A 34 7.25 5.95 6.68
N LEU A 35 7.39 4.86 5.92
CA LEU A 35 8.61 4.04 5.84
C LEU A 35 9.60 4.57 4.78
N GLY A 36 9.28 5.65 4.07
CA GLY A 36 10.17 6.28 3.08
C GLY A 36 10.03 5.74 1.65
N VAL A 37 8.94 5.03 1.36
CA VAL A 37 8.64 4.52 0.02
C VAL A 37 7.33 5.09 -0.51
N LYS A 38 7.17 5.18 -1.83
CA LYS A 38 5.91 5.66 -2.40
C LYS A 38 4.87 4.56 -2.39
N SER A 39 3.68 4.88 -1.92
CA SER A 39 2.52 4.00 -2.10
C SER A 39 1.30 4.71 -2.63
N ILE A 40 0.56 4.00 -3.48
CA ILE A 40 -0.67 4.48 -4.10
C ILE A 40 -1.78 3.50 -3.74
N ALA A 41 -2.83 3.99 -3.10
CA ALA A 41 -4.07 3.25 -2.89
C ALA A 41 -4.97 3.42 -4.11
N VAL A 42 -5.34 2.31 -4.75
CA VAL A 42 -6.27 2.30 -5.90
C VAL A 42 -7.48 1.48 -5.50
N LYS A 43 -8.68 2.08 -5.57
CA LYS A 43 -9.92 1.31 -5.46
C LYS A 43 -10.15 0.57 -6.76
N CYS A 44 -10.12 -0.75 -6.71
CA CYS A 44 -10.51 -1.58 -7.83
C CYS A 44 -11.81 -2.31 -7.46
N ASN A 45 -12.88 -2.01 -8.20
CA ASN A 45 -14.14 -2.75 -8.12
C ASN A 45 -14.18 -3.64 -9.38
N VAL A 46 -14.10 -4.96 -9.21
CA VAL A 46 -14.34 -5.92 -10.30
C VAL A 46 -15.80 -5.90 -10.71
#